data_AF-A0A2P8FHI2-F1
#
_entry.id   AF-A0A2P8FHI2-F1
#
_cell.length_a   1.000
_cell.length_b   1.000
_cell.length_c   1.000
_cell.angle_alpha   90.00
_cell.angle_beta   90.00
_cell.angle_gamma   90.00
#
_symmetry.space_group_name_H-M   'P 1'
#
loop_
_entity.id
_entity.type
_entity.pdbx_description
1 polymer ?
#
loop_
_entity_poly.entity_id
_entity_poly.type
_entity_poly.pdbx_seq_one_letter_code
_entity_poly.pdbx_strand_id
1 'polypeptide(L)'
;MDNTYPLRAALFHDATPVLPRPGFAFRRTGRKIIFIGFNKTATSSLAMLMMASGILTIHSSGNGKLFGRPEAEQATIPHATRHIKANLDAQRPPLHGLEGYDVFIDLTVGPHDLNLRFAEFHAAYPDALFILNTRSVQGWLASRRAHKKLVQITAKYLVLRPWQVLEKWRNDFATHHANARTYFARNAPDQFFEWPVSAPPEQLATFFARHDIPLAPSLYFHIRETGGLFLPPPLKAIAHPTEIPILPSNQP
;
A
#
# COMPACT_ATOMS: atom_id res chain seq x y z
N MET A 1 -39.19 12.47 -22.14
CA MET A 1 -39.54 11.62 -20.99
C MET A 1 -38.28 11.50 -20.14
N ASP A 2 -38.47 11.84 -18.89
CA ASP A 2 -37.48 12.30 -17.93
C ASP A 2 -36.59 11.16 -17.43
N ASN A 3 -35.27 11.41 -17.34
CA ASN A 3 -34.24 10.42 -17.02
C ASN A 3 -33.53 10.87 -15.74
N THR A 4 -34.23 10.75 -14.62
CA THR A 4 -33.70 11.05 -13.29
C THR A 4 -33.40 9.74 -12.56
N TYR A 5 -32.13 9.35 -12.52
CA TYR A 5 -31.61 8.42 -11.52
C TYR A 5 -31.27 9.22 -10.27
N PRO A 6 -32.00 9.09 -9.15
CA PRO A 6 -31.65 9.78 -7.94
C PRO A 6 -30.53 9.03 -7.19
N LEU A 7 -29.52 9.79 -6.77
CA LEU A 7 -28.77 9.66 -5.53
C LEU A 7 -28.14 8.30 -5.19
N ARG A 8 -26.89 8.11 -5.63
CA ARG A 8 -25.88 7.26 -4.96
C ARG A 8 -24.71 8.10 -4.41
N ALA A 9 -25.00 9.28 -3.88
CA ALA A 9 -24.03 10.17 -3.25
C ALA A 9 -23.94 10.04 -1.71
N ALA A 10 -24.75 9.19 -1.06
CA ALA A 10 -24.95 9.25 0.39
C ALA A 10 -24.33 8.11 1.23
N LEU A 11 -23.24 7.44 0.79
CA LEU A 11 -22.63 6.33 1.57
C LEU A 11 -21.14 6.50 1.90
N PHE A 12 -20.58 7.71 1.74
CA PHE A 12 -19.18 7.98 2.08
C PHE A 12 -18.94 9.27 2.90
N HIS A 13 -20.00 9.92 3.41
CA HIS A 13 -19.85 11.23 4.03
C HIS A 13 -19.35 11.23 5.48
N ASP A 14 -19.43 10.12 6.21
CA ASP A 14 -19.14 10.14 7.66
C ASP A 14 -17.95 9.28 8.10
N ALA A 15 -17.09 8.85 7.19
CA ALA A 15 -15.79 8.32 7.59
C ALA A 15 -14.72 9.41 7.49
N THR A 16 -14.72 10.38 8.41
CA THR A 16 -13.57 11.26 8.65
C THR A 16 -12.35 10.36 8.91
N PRO A 17 -11.41 10.24 7.96
CA PRO A 17 -10.18 9.51 8.21
C PRO A 17 -9.48 10.24 9.36
N VAL A 18 -8.88 9.51 10.30
CA VAL A 18 -7.95 10.13 11.26
C VAL A 18 -6.81 10.67 10.43
N LEU A 19 -6.92 11.97 10.10
CA LEU A 19 -5.79 12.72 9.60
C LEU A 19 -4.70 12.63 10.67
N PRO A 20 -3.42 12.57 10.25
CA PRO A 20 -2.34 12.83 11.18
C PRO A 20 -2.67 14.12 11.96
N ARG A 21 -2.64 14.05 13.29
CA ARG A 21 -3.02 15.18 14.17
C ARG A 21 -2.27 16.45 13.74
N PRO A 22 -2.81 17.66 13.95
CA PRO A 22 -2.03 18.89 13.78
C PRO A 22 -0.68 18.76 14.51
N GLY A 23 0.43 18.87 13.77
CA GLY A 23 1.79 18.67 14.28
C GLY A 23 2.44 17.31 13.98
N PHE A 24 1.76 16.39 13.31
CA PHE A 24 2.32 15.10 12.90
C PHE A 24 3.09 15.25 11.58
N ALA A 25 4.42 15.23 11.66
CA ALA A 25 5.31 15.34 10.52
C ALA A 25 5.50 13.98 9.84
N PHE A 26 5.30 13.92 8.52
CA PHE A 26 5.74 12.77 7.73
C PHE A 26 7.26 12.62 7.83
N ARG A 27 7.72 11.39 8.03
CA ARG A 27 9.14 11.07 8.14
C ARG A 27 9.61 10.34 6.89
N ARG A 28 10.83 10.70 6.46
CA ARG A 28 11.55 9.95 5.43
C ARG A 28 12.15 8.70 6.08
N THR A 29 11.97 7.55 5.46
CA THR A 29 12.57 6.28 5.91
C THR A 29 14.06 6.17 5.54
N GLY A 30 14.53 7.01 4.62
CA GLY A 30 15.87 6.92 4.03
C GLY A 30 16.03 5.78 3.02
N ARG A 31 15.00 4.96 2.77
CA ARG A 31 15.02 3.81 1.85
C ARG A 31 13.68 3.63 1.14
N LYS A 32 13.68 3.04 -0.05
CA LYS A 32 12.43 2.66 -0.72
C LYS A 32 11.86 1.37 -0.13
N ILE A 33 10.54 1.28 -0.03
CA ILE A 33 9.81 0.10 0.44
C ILE A 33 8.80 -0.27 -0.65
N ILE A 34 8.98 -1.43 -1.28
CA ILE A 34 8.15 -1.88 -2.40
C ILE A 34 7.37 -3.11 -1.96
N PHE A 35 6.05 -2.97 -1.91
CA PHE A 35 5.15 -4.11 -1.71
C PHE A 35 4.89 -4.79 -3.05
N ILE A 36 5.44 -5.99 -3.18
CA ILE A 36 5.43 -6.78 -4.42
C ILE A 36 4.34 -7.85 -4.43
N GLY A 37 3.48 -7.93 -3.41
CA GLY A 37 2.29 -8.78 -3.46
C GLY A 37 1.28 -8.25 -4.49
N PHE A 38 0.56 -9.16 -5.16
CA PHE A 38 -0.48 -8.79 -6.13
C PHE A 38 -1.53 -7.88 -5.50
N ASN A 39 -2.25 -7.10 -6.30
CA ASN A 39 -3.48 -6.47 -5.84
C ASN A 39 -4.41 -7.48 -5.12
N LYS A 40 -5.24 -7.00 -4.19
CA LYS A 40 -6.16 -7.84 -3.38
C LYS A 40 -5.49 -8.75 -2.35
N THR A 41 -4.25 -8.48 -1.98
CA THR A 41 -3.52 -9.09 -0.84
C THR A 41 -3.38 -8.08 0.32
N ALA A 42 -4.48 -7.40 0.66
CA ALA A 42 -4.54 -6.33 1.67
C ALA A 42 -3.76 -5.04 1.34
N THR A 43 -3.52 -4.75 0.05
CA THR A 43 -2.79 -3.56 -0.40
C THR A 43 -3.31 -2.23 0.17
N SER A 44 -4.63 -2.03 0.25
CA SER A 44 -5.22 -0.83 0.86
C SER A 44 -4.98 -0.74 2.37
N SER A 45 -5.12 -1.85 3.11
CA SER A 45 -4.87 -1.88 4.55
C SER A 45 -3.42 -1.56 4.88
N LEU A 46 -2.49 -2.13 4.10
CA LEU A 46 -1.06 -1.85 4.23
C LEU A 46 -0.75 -0.39 3.91
N ALA A 47 -1.33 0.17 2.85
CA ALA A 47 -1.15 1.58 2.55
C ALA A 47 -1.62 2.49 3.69
N MET A 48 -2.80 2.21 4.27
CA MET A 48 -3.30 2.96 5.42
C MET A 48 -2.40 2.83 6.64
N LEU A 49 -1.90 1.63 6.94
CA LEU A 49 -0.96 1.42 8.04
C LEU A 49 0.32 2.26 7.87
N MET A 50 0.91 2.27 6.67
CA MET A 50 2.14 3.03 6.41
C MET A 50 1.89 4.54 6.53
N MET A 51 0.77 5.03 5.98
CA MET A 51 0.38 6.44 6.08
C MET A 51 0.07 6.86 7.52
N ALA A 52 -0.65 6.02 8.27
CA ALA A 52 -0.97 6.25 9.68
C ALA A 52 0.28 6.21 10.58
N SER A 53 1.32 5.48 10.15
CA SER A 53 2.64 5.49 10.77
C SER A 53 3.51 6.69 10.33
N GLY A 54 2.98 7.60 9.50
CA GLY A 54 3.65 8.81 9.05
C GLY A 54 4.67 8.61 7.93
N ILE A 55 4.51 7.57 7.13
CA ILE A 55 5.38 7.26 6.00
C ILE A 55 4.70 7.64 4.68
N LEU A 56 5.41 8.42 3.84
CA LEU A 56 4.91 8.86 2.54
C LEU A 56 4.75 7.68 1.58
N THR A 57 3.50 7.41 1.19
CA THR A 57 3.09 6.18 0.52
C THR A 57 2.31 6.45 -0.76
N ILE A 58 2.65 5.74 -1.83
CA ILE A 58 1.85 5.61 -3.05
C ILE A 58 1.08 4.29 -3.01
N HIS A 59 -0.24 4.38 -3.17
CA HIS A 59 -1.11 3.22 -3.43
C HIS A 59 -1.73 3.32 -4.83
N SER A 60 -1.42 2.35 -5.69
CA SER A 60 -1.90 2.31 -7.08
C SER A 60 -1.65 3.61 -7.86
N SER A 61 -2.65 4.09 -8.59
CA SER A 61 -2.53 5.23 -9.51
C SER A 61 -2.16 6.56 -8.84
N GLY A 62 -2.20 6.68 -7.51
CA GLY A 62 -2.07 7.96 -6.83
C GLY A 62 -3.32 8.85 -6.92
N ASN A 63 -4.29 8.55 -7.81
CA ASN A 63 -5.54 9.32 -7.98
C ASN A 63 -6.57 9.11 -6.86
N GLY A 64 -6.18 8.49 -5.74
CA GLY A 64 -7.04 8.23 -4.60
C GLY A 64 -6.46 8.86 -3.35
N LYS A 65 -6.58 10.19 -3.24
CA LYS A 65 -6.37 10.97 -2.01
C LYS A 65 -5.13 10.54 -1.23
N LEU A 66 -3.98 11.11 -1.57
CA LEU A 66 -2.85 11.15 -0.66
C LEU A 66 -3.32 11.82 0.63
N PHE A 67 -3.50 11.04 1.69
CA PHE A 67 -3.85 11.59 2.99
C PHE A 67 -2.69 12.46 3.46
N GLY A 68 -2.94 13.75 3.66
CA GLY A 68 -1.99 14.69 4.25
C GLY A 68 -1.29 15.68 3.32
N ARG A 69 -1.61 15.73 2.01
CA ARG A 69 -1.17 16.84 1.12
C ARG A 69 -2.33 17.74 0.66
N PRO A 70 -2.13 19.06 0.55
CA PRO A 70 -3.13 19.98 0.02
C PRO A 70 -3.63 19.54 -1.37
N GLU A 71 -4.91 19.77 -1.65
CA GLU A 71 -5.57 19.41 -2.93
C GLU A 71 -4.84 19.98 -4.16
N ALA A 72 -4.25 21.17 -4.03
CA ALA A 72 -3.44 21.81 -5.07
C ALA A 72 -2.17 21.02 -5.44
N GLU A 73 -1.60 20.25 -4.52
CA GLU A 73 -0.44 19.37 -4.77
C GLU A 73 -0.85 18.01 -5.35
N GLN A 74 -2.14 17.65 -5.29
CA GLN A 74 -2.64 16.36 -5.79
C GLN A 74 -2.86 16.40 -7.32
N ALA A 75 -3.26 17.56 -7.86
CA ALA A 75 -3.53 17.75 -9.28
C ALA A 75 -2.29 17.61 -10.18
N THR A 76 -1.09 17.69 -9.62
CA THR A 76 0.19 17.64 -10.36
C THR A 76 0.82 16.25 -10.36
N ILE A 77 0.25 15.28 -9.65
CA ILE A 77 0.87 13.97 -9.46
C ILE A 77 0.56 13.10 -10.68
N PRO A 78 1.58 12.70 -11.47
CA PRO A 78 1.39 11.78 -12.56
C PRO A 78 0.75 10.50 -12.03
N HIS A 79 -0.16 9.89 -12.79
CA HIS A 79 -0.74 8.61 -12.44
C HIS A 79 0.39 7.59 -12.15
N ALA A 80 0.71 7.35 -10.88
CA ALA A 80 2.05 6.92 -10.48
C ALA A 80 2.46 5.61 -11.14
N THR A 81 1.53 4.65 -11.25
CA THR A 81 1.78 3.38 -11.94
C THR A 81 1.99 3.52 -13.45
N ARG A 82 1.38 4.51 -14.12
CA ARG A 82 1.67 4.80 -15.55
C ARG A 82 3.05 5.44 -15.70
N HIS A 83 3.41 6.32 -14.77
CA HIS A 83 4.73 6.95 -14.74
C HIS A 83 5.85 5.92 -14.51
N ILE A 84 5.68 5.05 -13.51
CA ILE A 84 6.59 3.93 -13.23
C ILE A 84 6.69 3.00 -14.44
N LYS A 85 5.55 2.65 -15.07
CA LYS A 85 5.55 1.85 -16.30
C LYS A 85 6.35 2.54 -17.41
N ALA A 86 6.14 3.84 -17.63
CA ALA A 86 6.87 4.59 -18.65
C ALA A 86 8.37 4.63 -18.38
N ASN A 87 8.80 4.78 -17.11
CA ASN A 87 10.21 4.69 -16.72
C ASN A 87 10.79 3.31 -17.05
N LEU A 88 10.10 2.26 -16.62
CA LEU A 88 10.50 0.87 -16.84
C LEU A 88 10.57 0.51 -18.33
N ASP A 89 9.64 1.00 -19.15
CA ASP A 89 9.64 0.78 -20.61
C ASP A 89 10.75 1.57 -21.31
N ALA A 90 11.09 2.75 -20.78
CA ALA A 90 12.21 3.59 -21.23
C ALA A 90 13.56 3.23 -20.58
N GLN A 91 13.64 2.10 -19.86
CA GLN A 91 14.83 1.65 -19.13
C GLN A 91 15.45 2.70 -18.19
N ARG A 92 14.61 3.55 -17.60
CA ARG A 92 14.98 4.50 -16.54
C ARG A 92 14.72 3.89 -15.15
N PRO A 93 15.33 4.42 -14.08
CA PRO A 93 15.01 4.03 -12.72
C PRO A 93 13.48 4.08 -12.48
N PRO A 94 12.84 2.99 -12.00
CA PRO A 94 11.39 2.88 -11.95
C PRO A 94 10.69 4.04 -11.22
N LEU A 95 11.29 4.54 -10.14
CA LEU A 95 10.73 5.58 -9.26
C LEU A 95 11.27 6.98 -9.56
N HIS A 96 11.96 7.17 -10.69
CA HIS A 96 12.43 8.50 -11.11
C HIS A 96 11.25 9.48 -11.23
N GLY A 97 11.33 10.64 -10.56
CA GLY A 97 10.26 11.63 -10.44
C GLY A 97 9.25 11.36 -9.31
N LEU A 98 9.47 10.31 -8.51
CA LEU A 98 8.65 9.95 -7.34
C LEU A 98 9.50 9.87 -6.06
N GLU A 99 10.62 10.58 -6.01
CA GLU A 99 11.62 10.53 -4.95
C GLU A 99 11.03 10.93 -3.59
N GLY A 100 10.02 11.82 -3.60
CA GLY A 100 9.29 12.29 -2.43
C GLY A 100 8.41 11.24 -1.73
N TYR A 101 8.34 10.00 -2.24
CA TYR A 101 7.65 8.88 -1.59
C TYR A 101 8.63 7.80 -1.19
N ASP A 102 8.33 7.10 -0.09
CA ASP A 102 9.15 6.00 0.39
C ASP A 102 8.51 4.65 0.12
N VAL A 103 7.18 4.58 0.17
CA VAL A 103 6.45 3.31 0.07
C VAL A 103 5.64 3.25 -1.22
N PHE A 104 5.67 2.09 -1.87
CA PHE A 104 4.99 1.81 -3.13
C PHE A 104 4.20 0.52 -3.01
N ILE A 105 2.87 0.60 -3.12
CA ILE A 105 1.95 -0.54 -2.93
C ILE A 105 0.97 -0.61 -4.10
N ASP A 106 0.68 -1.83 -4.57
CA ASP A 106 -0.31 -2.10 -5.63
C ASP A 106 0.05 -1.43 -6.95
N LEU A 107 1.20 -1.77 -7.53
CA LEU A 107 1.70 -1.14 -8.75
C LEU A 107 1.01 -1.69 -10.02
N THR A 108 -0.30 -1.88 -9.94
CA THR A 108 -1.14 -2.35 -11.05
C THR A 108 -1.51 -1.19 -11.97
N VAL A 109 -1.36 -1.38 -13.29
CA VAL A 109 -1.83 -0.45 -14.33
C VAL A 109 -2.62 -1.21 -15.39
N GLY A 110 -3.94 -1.10 -15.31
CA GLY A 110 -4.86 -1.88 -16.14
C GLY A 110 -4.64 -3.39 -15.90
N PRO A 111 -4.31 -4.17 -16.94
CA PRO A 111 -4.03 -5.60 -16.84
C PRO A 111 -2.57 -5.92 -16.46
N HIS A 112 -1.68 -4.92 -16.45
CA HIS A 112 -0.28 -5.11 -16.09
C HIS A 112 -0.10 -4.99 -14.59
N ASP A 113 0.68 -5.90 -14.02
CA ASP A 113 1.12 -5.83 -12.63
C ASP A 113 2.63 -5.57 -12.63
N LEU A 114 3.03 -4.34 -12.27
CA LEU A 114 4.44 -3.96 -12.27
C LEU A 114 5.20 -4.59 -11.10
N ASN A 115 4.50 -5.15 -10.10
CA ASN A 115 5.14 -5.88 -9.01
C ASN A 115 5.91 -7.12 -9.51
N LEU A 116 5.53 -7.65 -10.69
CA LEU A 116 6.26 -8.74 -11.37
C LEU A 116 7.68 -8.35 -11.79
N ARG A 117 7.96 -7.04 -11.93
CA ARG A 117 9.26 -6.49 -12.35
C ARG A 117 10.16 -6.16 -11.16
N PHE A 118 9.96 -6.78 -10.00
CA PHE A 118 10.67 -6.46 -8.75
C PHE A 118 12.20 -6.49 -8.86
N ALA A 119 12.77 -7.33 -9.73
CA ALA A 119 14.22 -7.39 -9.94
C ALA A 119 14.77 -6.07 -10.53
N GLU A 120 13.99 -5.37 -11.35
CA GLU A 120 14.37 -4.07 -11.92
C GLU A 120 14.28 -2.95 -10.88
N PHE A 121 13.34 -3.06 -9.93
CA PHE A 121 13.31 -2.18 -8.76
C PHE A 121 14.52 -2.41 -7.86
N HIS A 122 14.88 -3.67 -7.58
CA HIS A 122 16.05 -3.98 -6.75
C HIS A 122 17.36 -3.52 -7.42
N ALA A 123 17.49 -3.71 -8.73
CA ALA A 123 18.66 -3.23 -9.48
C ALA A 123 18.80 -1.69 -9.43
N ALA A 124 17.69 -0.96 -9.50
CA ALA A 124 17.71 0.51 -9.47
C ALA A 124 17.80 1.10 -8.05
N TYR A 125 17.36 0.36 -7.03
CA TYR A 125 17.33 0.77 -5.62
C TYR A 125 17.88 -0.37 -4.74
N PRO A 126 19.21 -0.55 -4.71
CA PRO A 126 19.85 -1.69 -4.06
C PRO A 126 19.78 -1.66 -2.53
N ASP A 127 19.28 -0.58 -1.93
CA ASP A 127 19.03 -0.43 -0.50
C ASP A 127 17.55 -0.61 -0.12
N ALA A 128 16.68 -0.84 -1.11
CA ALA A 128 15.25 -0.93 -0.91
C ALA A 128 14.82 -2.20 -0.16
N LEU A 129 13.69 -2.13 0.53
CA LEU A 129 13.04 -3.26 1.18
C LEU A 129 11.86 -3.76 0.35
N PHE A 130 11.68 -5.07 0.30
CA PHE A 130 10.68 -5.75 -0.50
C PHE A 130 9.76 -6.60 0.37
N ILE A 131 8.47 -6.27 0.34
CA ILE A 131 7.46 -7.00 1.11
C ILE A 131 6.59 -7.80 0.15
N LEU A 132 6.66 -9.14 0.25
CA LEU A 132 5.73 -10.02 -0.42
C LEU A 132 4.54 -10.28 0.51
N ASN A 133 3.52 -9.43 0.42
CA ASN A 133 2.27 -9.64 1.14
C ASN A 133 1.40 -10.69 0.44
N THR A 134 1.04 -11.77 1.15
CA THR A 134 0.43 -12.97 0.56
C THR A 134 -0.97 -13.28 1.09
N ARG A 135 -1.75 -14.00 0.31
CA ARG A 135 -3.07 -14.54 0.68
C ARG A 135 -3.19 -15.94 0.06
N SER A 136 -4.04 -16.81 0.59
CA SER A 136 -4.34 -18.07 -0.08
C SER A 136 -4.77 -17.82 -1.53
N VAL A 137 -4.28 -18.64 -2.47
CA VAL A 137 -4.56 -18.43 -3.90
C VAL A 137 -6.07 -18.40 -4.19
N GLN A 138 -6.86 -19.21 -3.49
CA GLN A 138 -8.32 -19.22 -3.64
C GLN A 138 -8.96 -17.94 -3.09
N GLY A 139 -8.54 -17.47 -1.91
CA GLY A 139 -9.02 -16.22 -1.35
C GLY A 139 -8.65 -15.02 -2.22
N TRP A 140 -7.45 -15.04 -2.81
CA TRP A 140 -6.98 -14.02 -3.74
C TRP A 140 -7.80 -14.01 -5.04
N LEU A 141 -7.98 -15.17 -5.69
CA LEU A 141 -8.80 -15.32 -6.90
C LEU A 141 -10.25 -14.89 -6.66
N ALA A 142 -10.85 -15.30 -5.54
CA ALA A 142 -12.19 -14.87 -5.16
C ALA A 142 -12.28 -13.34 -5.03
N SER A 143 -11.28 -12.72 -4.39
CA SER A 143 -11.23 -11.26 -4.22
C SER A 143 -11.02 -10.51 -5.54
N ARG A 144 -10.18 -11.01 -6.45
CA ARG A 144 -10.01 -10.42 -7.79
C ARG A 144 -11.24 -10.61 -8.66
N ARG A 145 -11.90 -11.77 -8.61
CA ARG A 145 -13.14 -12.05 -9.33
C ARG A 145 -14.27 -11.11 -8.92
N ALA A 146 -14.38 -10.80 -7.62
CA ALA A 146 -15.36 -9.86 -7.09
C ALA A 146 -15.01 -8.38 -7.34
N HIS A 147 -13.81 -8.08 -7.85
CA HIS A 147 -13.36 -6.71 -8.01
C HIS A 147 -13.85 -6.06 -9.30
N LYS A 148 -14.98 -5.33 -9.21
CA LYS A 148 -15.55 -4.54 -10.31
C LYS A 148 -15.66 -5.40 -11.58
N LYS A 149 -15.15 -4.91 -12.71
CA LYS A 149 -15.12 -5.59 -14.01
C LYS A 149 -13.74 -6.16 -14.35
N LEU A 150 -12.89 -6.44 -13.35
CA LEU A 150 -11.48 -6.77 -13.58
C LEU A 150 -11.30 -8.01 -14.47
N VAL A 151 -12.11 -9.05 -14.26
CA VAL A 151 -12.07 -10.26 -15.10
C VAL A 151 -12.42 -9.92 -16.55
N GLN A 152 -13.48 -9.13 -16.77
CA GLN A 152 -13.95 -8.76 -18.11
C GLN A 152 -12.95 -7.84 -18.84
N ILE A 153 -12.36 -6.87 -18.12
CA ILE A 153 -11.33 -5.98 -18.67
C ILE A 153 -10.10 -6.78 -19.08
N THR A 154 -9.66 -7.70 -18.21
CA THR A 154 -8.48 -8.53 -18.47
C THR A 154 -8.74 -9.51 -19.61
N ALA A 155 -9.93 -10.14 -19.64
CA ALA A 155 -10.38 -11.02 -20.72
C ALA A 155 -10.35 -10.30 -22.07
N LYS A 156 -10.91 -9.09 -22.14
CA LYS A 156 -10.89 -8.27 -23.36
C LYS A 156 -9.46 -7.91 -23.78
N TYR A 157 -8.63 -7.48 -22.83
CA TYR A 157 -7.27 -7.04 -23.12
C TYR A 157 -6.36 -8.17 -23.62
N LEU A 158 -6.44 -9.34 -22.99
CA LEU A 158 -5.61 -10.50 -23.32
C LEU A 158 -6.24 -11.41 -24.38
N VAL A 159 -7.43 -11.07 -24.90
CA VAL A 159 -8.19 -11.90 -25.83
C VAL A 159 -8.42 -13.32 -25.26
N LEU A 160 -8.84 -13.38 -24.00
CA LEU A 160 -9.08 -14.61 -23.25
C LEU A 160 -10.55 -14.74 -22.85
N ARG A 161 -11.01 -15.97 -22.66
CA ARG A 161 -12.28 -16.23 -21.96
C ARG A 161 -12.13 -15.98 -20.45
N PRO A 162 -13.20 -15.62 -19.72
CA PRO A 162 -13.13 -15.36 -18.28
C PRO A 162 -12.48 -16.47 -17.45
N TRP A 163 -12.72 -17.73 -17.78
CA TRP A 163 -12.10 -18.85 -17.06
C TRP A 163 -10.59 -18.96 -17.33
N GLN A 164 -10.14 -18.66 -18.56
CA GLN A 164 -8.72 -18.62 -18.92
C GLN A 164 -7.99 -17.49 -18.18
N VAL A 165 -8.68 -16.38 -17.90
CA VAL A 165 -8.14 -15.31 -17.05
C VAL A 165 -7.86 -15.81 -15.63
N LEU A 166 -8.77 -16.60 -15.05
CA LEU A 166 -8.59 -17.14 -13.69
C LEU A 166 -7.45 -18.16 -13.64
N GLU A 167 -7.32 -19.01 -14.67
CA GLU A 167 -6.22 -19.95 -14.79
C GLU A 167 -4.88 -19.23 -14.97
N LYS A 168 -4.83 -18.23 -15.87
CA LYS A 168 -3.66 -17.37 -16.02
C LYS A 168 -3.26 -16.72 -14.70
N TRP A 169 -4.21 -16.11 -13.98
CA TRP A 169 -3.92 -15.49 -12.70
C TRP A 169 -3.40 -16.48 -11.66
N ARG A 170 -3.95 -17.70 -11.63
CA ARG A 170 -3.45 -18.78 -10.76
C ARG A 170 -1.98 -19.10 -11.05
N ASN A 171 -1.63 -19.21 -12.33
CA ASN A 171 -0.26 -19.49 -12.76
C ASN A 171 0.66 -18.32 -12.46
N ASP A 172 0.28 -17.09 -12.83
CA ASP A 172 1.02 -15.87 -12.51
C ASP A 172 1.28 -15.75 -11.01
N PHE A 173 0.28 -16.09 -10.18
CA PHE A 173 0.41 -16.09 -8.73
C PHE A 173 1.51 -17.04 -8.25
N ALA A 174 1.45 -18.31 -8.67
CA ALA A 174 2.44 -19.31 -8.28
C ALA A 174 3.84 -18.92 -8.76
N THR A 175 3.97 -18.54 -10.03
CA THR A 175 5.24 -18.16 -10.65
C THR A 175 5.88 -16.95 -9.97
N HIS A 176 5.12 -15.88 -9.73
CA HIS A 176 5.66 -14.67 -9.08
C HIS A 176 6.17 -14.94 -7.66
N HIS A 177 5.40 -15.68 -6.85
CA HIS A 177 5.83 -15.98 -5.48
C HIS A 177 7.08 -16.85 -5.47
N ALA A 178 7.15 -17.87 -6.34
CA ALA A 178 8.36 -18.68 -6.49
C ALA A 178 9.56 -17.82 -6.92
N ASN A 179 9.39 -16.99 -7.94
CA ASN A 179 10.45 -16.12 -8.45
C ASN A 179 10.95 -15.13 -7.39
N ALA A 180 10.06 -14.45 -6.67
CA ALA A 180 10.42 -13.52 -5.62
C ALA A 180 11.22 -14.20 -4.50
N ARG A 181 10.71 -15.33 -3.98
CA ARG A 181 11.40 -16.11 -2.94
C ARG A 181 12.79 -16.56 -3.39
N THR A 182 12.89 -17.17 -4.57
CA THR A 182 14.17 -17.66 -5.10
C THR A 182 15.15 -16.51 -5.37
N TYR A 183 14.67 -15.40 -5.90
CA TYR A 183 15.50 -14.23 -6.18
C TYR A 183 16.08 -13.63 -4.90
N PHE A 184 15.25 -13.29 -3.92
CA PHE A 184 15.73 -12.62 -2.71
C PHE A 184 16.53 -13.53 -1.79
N ALA A 185 16.19 -14.83 -1.73
CA ALA A 185 17.01 -15.81 -1.00
C ALA A 185 18.45 -15.88 -1.52
N ARG A 186 18.67 -15.61 -2.81
CA ARG A 186 20.00 -15.65 -3.44
C ARG A 186 20.72 -14.29 -3.42
N ASN A 187 19.98 -13.20 -3.60
CA ASN A 187 20.59 -11.90 -3.91
C ASN A 187 20.57 -10.91 -2.73
N ALA A 188 19.53 -10.94 -1.88
CA ALA A 188 19.34 -9.94 -0.82
C ALA A 188 18.37 -10.44 0.28
N PRO A 189 18.76 -11.46 1.07
CA PRO A 189 17.86 -12.09 2.05
C PRO A 189 17.40 -11.11 3.14
N ASP A 190 18.25 -10.15 3.53
CA ASP A 190 17.93 -9.17 4.58
C ASP A 190 16.98 -8.06 4.10
N GLN A 191 16.76 -7.93 2.79
CA GLN A 191 15.88 -6.91 2.22
C GLN A 191 14.46 -7.42 1.96
N PHE A 192 14.21 -8.71 2.16
CA PHE A 192 12.96 -9.36 1.78
C PHE A 192 12.18 -9.87 2.99
N PHE A 193 10.88 -9.65 2.98
CA PHE A 193 9.98 -10.22 3.96
C PHE A 193 8.68 -10.70 3.31
N GLU A 194 8.34 -11.96 3.55
CA GLU A 194 7.05 -12.50 3.17
C GLU A 194 6.08 -12.36 4.36
N TRP A 195 4.97 -11.64 4.14
CA TRP A 195 3.97 -11.40 5.17
C TRP A 195 2.60 -11.95 4.75
N PRO A 196 2.11 -13.03 5.37
CA PRO A 196 0.75 -13.50 5.14
C PRO A 196 -0.26 -12.49 5.68
N VAL A 197 -1.31 -12.18 4.90
CA VAL A 197 -2.39 -11.25 5.32
C VAL A 197 -3.12 -11.71 6.58
N SER A 198 -3.08 -13.00 6.90
CA SER A 198 -3.62 -13.57 8.13
C SER A 198 -2.68 -13.46 9.33
N ALA A 199 -1.43 -13.01 9.14
CA ALA A 199 -0.47 -12.86 10.20
C ALA A 199 -0.67 -11.51 10.94
N PRO A 200 -0.24 -11.40 12.19
CA PRO A 200 -0.30 -10.14 12.93
C PRO A 200 0.59 -9.06 12.28
N PRO A 201 0.17 -7.77 12.29
CA PRO A 201 0.95 -6.64 11.78
C PRO A 201 2.25 -6.40 12.56
N GLU A 202 2.36 -6.91 13.79
CA GLU A 202 3.56 -6.84 14.63
C GLU A 202 4.77 -7.49 13.95
N GLN A 203 4.55 -8.52 13.12
CA GLN A 203 5.65 -9.15 12.36
C GLN A 203 6.26 -8.19 11.34
N LEU A 204 5.45 -7.37 10.66
CA LEU A 204 5.94 -6.30 9.79
C LEU A 204 6.70 -5.25 10.61
N ALA A 205 6.20 -4.90 11.79
CA ALA A 205 6.86 -3.93 12.67
C ALA A 205 8.22 -4.43 13.13
N THR A 206 8.35 -5.70 13.52
CA THR A 206 9.63 -6.33 13.83
C THR A 206 10.58 -6.31 12.64
N PHE A 207 10.08 -6.63 11.44
CA PHE A 207 10.90 -6.56 10.22
C PHE A 207 11.45 -5.14 10.00
N PHE A 208 10.58 -4.13 10.01
CA PHE A 208 10.96 -2.74 9.78
C PHE A 208 11.84 -2.14 10.88
N ALA A 209 11.67 -2.56 12.13
CA ALA A 209 12.51 -2.13 13.24
C ALA A 209 13.99 -2.51 13.05
N ARG A 210 14.28 -3.64 12.39
CA ARG A 210 15.68 -4.03 12.04
C ARG A 210 16.32 -3.10 11.01
N HIS A 211 15.54 -2.21 10.40
CA HIS A 211 15.97 -1.25 9.40
C HIS A 211 15.69 0.20 9.86
N ASP A 212 15.51 0.41 11.17
CA ASP A 212 15.25 1.73 11.77
C ASP A 212 13.99 2.44 11.22
N ILE A 213 13.03 1.66 10.73
CA ILE A 213 11.75 2.17 10.20
C ILE A 213 10.66 1.97 11.24
N PRO A 214 10.12 3.05 11.85
CA PRO A 214 9.04 2.92 12.81
C PRO A 214 7.72 2.58 12.09
N LEU A 215 7.05 1.53 12.56
CA LEU A 215 5.72 1.15 12.12
C LEU A 215 4.80 1.06 13.35
N ALA A 216 3.58 1.56 13.26
CA ALA A 216 2.60 1.52 14.34
C ALA A 216 1.57 0.38 14.10
N PRO A 217 1.88 -0.89 14.45
CA PRO A 217 1.04 -2.04 14.10
C PRO A 217 -0.37 -1.97 14.69
N SER A 218 -0.55 -1.27 15.82
CA SER A 218 -1.86 -1.01 16.45
C SER A 218 -2.81 -0.19 15.59
N LEU A 219 -2.32 0.47 14.53
CA LEU A 219 -3.12 1.22 13.56
C LEU A 219 -3.55 0.35 12.36
N TYR A 220 -3.19 -0.93 12.32
CA TYR A 220 -3.59 -1.84 11.26
C TYR A 220 -5.06 -2.24 11.37
N PHE A 221 -5.76 -2.31 10.24
CA PHE A 221 -7.11 -2.88 10.16
C PHE A 221 -7.40 -3.41 8.75
N HIS A 222 -8.23 -4.46 8.67
CA HIS A 222 -8.66 -5.03 7.39
C HIS A 222 -9.79 -4.22 6.76
N ILE A 223 -9.49 -3.53 5.66
CA ILE A 223 -10.47 -2.79 4.87
C ILE A 223 -11.30 -3.83 4.10
N ARG A 224 -12.52 -4.12 4.60
CA ARG A 224 -13.62 -4.94 4.02
C ARG A 224 -13.86 -6.35 4.58
N GLU A 225 -13.37 -6.71 5.77
CA GLU A 225 -13.92 -7.89 6.49
C GLU A 225 -15.21 -7.57 7.26
N THR A 226 -15.48 -6.30 7.53
CA THR A 226 -16.74 -5.83 8.07
C THR A 226 -17.53 -5.10 6.98
N GLY A 227 -18.76 -5.54 6.72
CA GLY A 227 -19.76 -4.81 5.94
C GLY A 227 -20.27 -3.55 6.65
N GLY A 228 -19.40 -2.84 7.37
CA GLY A 228 -19.70 -1.64 8.11
C GLY A 228 -18.66 -0.57 7.78
N LEU A 229 -19.13 0.62 7.49
CA LEU A 229 -18.34 1.84 7.55
C LEU A 229 -17.76 1.90 8.97
N PHE A 230 -16.46 1.62 9.14
CA PHE A 230 -15.81 1.78 10.43
C PHE A 230 -14.84 2.96 10.32
N LEU A 231 -15.28 4.08 10.88
CA LEU A 231 -14.38 5.10 11.39
C LEU A 231 -13.41 4.42 12.38
N PRO A 232 -12.11 4.71 12.34
CA PRO A 232 -11.24 4.31 13.45
C PRO A 232 -11.87 4.79 14.77
N PRO A 233 -11.79 4.03 15.87
CA PRO A 233 -12.32 4.48 17.15
C PRO A 233 -11.74 5.86 17.45
N PRO A 234 -12.50 6.82 18.01
CA PRO A 234 -11.91 8.04 18.52
C PRO A 234 -10.80 7.59 19.47
N LEU A 235 -9.56 8.00 19.16
CA LEU A 235 -8.43 7.82 20.05
C LEU A 235 -8.88 8.42 21.39
N LYS A 236 -9.26 7.56 22.34
CA LYS A 236 -9.44 7.97 23.73
C LYS A 236 -8.20 8.76 24.06
N ALA A 237 -8.40 10.04 24.42
CA ALA A 237 -7.33 10.92 24.83
C ALA A 237 -6.44 10.12 25.80
N ILE A 238 -5.22 9.80 25.36
CA ILE A 238 -4.20 9.35 26.29
C ILE A 238 -4.09 10.54 27.25
N ALA A 239 -4.42 10.28 28.51
CA ALA A 239 -4.36 11.27 29.57
C ALA A 239 -3.04 12.04 29.44
N HIS A 240 -3.15 13.36 29.48
CA HIS A 240 -2.02 14.27 29.53
C HIS A 240 -0.96 13.72 30.50
N PRO A 241 0.35 13.80 30.20
CA PRO A 241 1.34 13.63 31.25
C PRO A 241 1.01 14.67 32.32
N THR A 242 0.57 14.18 33.48
CA THR A 242 0.36 14.98 34.68
C THR A 242 1.62 15.79 34.95
N GLU A 243 1.41 17.09 35.07
CA GLU A 243 2.24 18.11 35.70
C GLU A 243 3.65 17.66 36.11
N ILE A 244 4.65 18.21 35.42
CA ILE A 244 6.01 18.28 35.97
C ILE A 244 5.93 19.17 37.22
N PRO A 245 6.25 18.65 38.42
CA PRO A 245 6.30 19.48 39.61
C PRO A 245 7.42 20.50 39.44
N ILE A 246 7.07 21.78 39.53
CA ILE A 246 8.03 22.87 39.60
C ILE A 246 8.78 22.71 40.94
N LEU A 247 10.06 22.36 40.88
CA LEU A 247 10.94 22.40 42.05
C LEU A 247 11.14 23.88 42.45
N PRO A 248 11.04 24.23 43.75
CA PRO A 248 11.26 25.60 44.18
C PRO A 248 12.71 26.01 43.94
N SER A 249 12.88 27.20 43.35
CA SER A 249 14.17 27.84 43.17
C SER A 249 14.76 28.19 44.54
N ASN A 250 15.79 27.45 44.96
CA ASN A 250 16.71 27.96 45.97
C ASN A 250 17.64 28.96 45.27
N GLN A 251 17.47 30.24 45.59
CA GLN A 251 18.54 31.23 45.42
C GLN A 251 19.27 31.44 46.75
N PRO A 252 20.59 31.71 46.71
CA PRO A 252 21.45 31.87 47.87
C PRO A 252 21.17 33.15 48.66
#